data_AF-A0A7L5SLU5-F1
#
_entry.id   AF-A0A7L5SLU5-F1
#
_cell.length_a   1.000
_cell.length_b   1.000
_cell.length_c   1.000
_cell.angle_alpha   90.00
_cell.angle_beta   90.00
_cell.angle_gamma   90.00
#
_symmetry.space_group_name_H-M   'P 1'
#
loop_
_entity.id
_entity.type
_entity.pdbx_description
1 polymer ?
#
loop_
_entity_poly.entity_id
_entity_poly.type
_entity_poly.pdbx_seq_one_letter_code
_entity_poly.pdbx_strand_id
1 'polypeptide(L)'
;MAQGPPARLQQVGTPVEIYETPATPEVAGFIGRCNLLDGRIDEESPTDAKTQLAIGDLRVHAESAVRHTGPEISLVIRPEDCLLYPRTT
;
A
#
# COMPACT_ATOMS: atom_id res chain seq x y z
N MET A 1 -31.99 10.41 -17.26
CA MET A 1 -30.94 9.55 -16.68
C MET A 1 -29.66 10.36 -16.65
N ALA A 2 -29.20 10.79 -15.47
CA ALA A 2 -27.96 11.55 -15.36
C ALA A 2 -26.78 10.59 -15.53
N GLN A 3 -25.93 10.84 -16.52
CA GLN A 3 -24.67 10.11 -16.66
C GLN A 3 -23.75 10.52 -15.51
N GLY A 4 -23.18 9.54 -14.81
CA GLY A 4 -22.21 9.79 -13.74
C GLY A 4 -20.94 10.47 -14.25
N PRO A 5 -20.03 10.87 -13.35
CA PRO A 5 -18.77 11.50 -13.75
C PRO A 5 -17.98 10.59 -14.72
N PRO A 6 -17.22 11.19 -15.65
CA PRO A 6 -16.45 10.42 -16.62
C PRO A 6 -15.41 9.53 -15.92
N ALA A 7 -15.21 8.32 -16.45
CA ALA A 7 -14.17 7.42 -15.95
C ALA A 7 -12.79 8.06 -16.17
N ARG A 8 -11.92 7.98 -15.15
CA ARG A 8 -10.55 8.48 -15.20
C ARG A 8 -9.60 7.30 -15.35
N LEU A 9 -8.71 7.37 -16.35
CA LEU A 9 -7.61 6.42 -16.50
C LEU A 9 -6.64 6.57 -15.31
N GLN A 10 -6.43 5.49 -14.55
CA GLN A 10 -5.55 5.49 -13.37
C GLN A 10 -4.12 5.05 -13.72
N GLN A 11 -3.95 3.98 -14.49
CA GLN A 11 -2.64 3.45 -14.89
C GLN A 11 -2.74 2.63 -16.18
N VAL A 12 -1.66 2.62 -16.96
CA VAL A 12 -1.45 1.73 -18.11
C VAL A 12 -0.13 1.00 -17.89
N GLY A 13 -0.14 -0.32 -18.08
CA GLY A 13 1.02 -1.18 -17.89
C GLY A 13 0.70 -2.63 -18.21
N THR A 14 1.73 -3.48 -18.22
CA THR A 14 1.60 -4.93 -18.27
C THR A 14 0.90 -5.45 -17.01
N PRO A 15 0.31 -6.67 -17.04
CA PRO A 15 -0.29 -7.26 -15.84
C PRO A 15 0.66 -7.30 -14.63
N VAL A 16 1.95 -7.53 -14.88
CA VAL A 16 2.99 -7.55 -13.82
C VAL A 16 3.20 -6.16 -13.25
N GLU A 17 3.35 -5.12 -14.07
CA GLU A 17 3.52 -3.74 -13.60
C GLU A 17 2.30 -3.24 -12.82
N ILE A 18 1.08 -3.55 -13.29
CA ILE A 18 -0.14 -3.18 -12.57
C ILE A 18 -0.21 -3.89 -11.20
N TYR A 19 0.33 -5.09 -11.09
CA TYR A 19 0.29 -5.89 -9.88
C TYR A 19 1.39 -5.53 -8.87
N GLU A 20 2.65 -5.50 -9.33
CA GLU A 20 3.85 -5.33 -8.52
C GLU A 20 4.18 -3.85 -8.24
N THR A 21 3.83 -2.95 -9.15
CA THR A 21 4.12 -1.50 -9.03
C THR A 21 2.87 -0.65 -9.30
N PRO A 22 1.79 -0.81 -8.51
CA PRO A 22 0.59 -0.02 -8.66
C PRO A 22 0.87 1.46 -8.32
N ALA A 23 0.36 2.36 -9.16
CA ALA A 23 0.54 3.81 -9.02
C ALA A 23 -0.36 4.41 -7.93
N THR A 24 -1.47 3.76 -7.60
CA THR A 24 -2.41 4.21 -6.56
C THR A 24 -2.96 3.02 -5.76
N PRO A 25 -3.45 3.26 -4.51
CA PRO A 25 -4.10 2.22 -3.71
C PRO A 25 -5.32 1.58 -4.42
N GLU A 26 -6.08 2.35 -5.18
CA GLU A 26 -7.23 1.84 -5.95
C GLU A 26 -6.78 0.87 -7.04
N VAL A 27 -5.65 1.17 -7.72
CA VAL A 27 -5.07 0.24 -8.70
C VAL A 27 -4.53 -1.01 -7.99
N ALA A 28 -3.90 -0.84 -6.83
CA ALA A 28 -3.41 -1.96 -6.03
C ALA A 28 -4.55 -2.92 -5.64
N GLY A 29 -5.73 -2.39 -5.30
CA GLY A 29 -6.93 -3.15 -4.99
C GLY A 29 -7.71 -3.68 -6.20
N PHE A 30 -7.35 -3.29 -7.42
CA PHE A 30 -8.09 -3.66 -8.63
C PHE A 30 -7.76 -5.06 -9.14
N ILE A 31 -6.47 -5.45 -9.13
CA ILE A 31 -6.02 -6.76 -9.57
C ILE A 31 -5.59 -7.61 -8.37
N GLY A 32 -6.16 -8.82 -8.28
CA GLY A 32 -5.85 -9.79 -7.23
C GLY A 32 -6.53 -9.48 -5.90
N ARG A 33 -5.90 -9.92 -4.80
CA ARG A 33 -6.33 -9.61 -3.44
C ARG A 33 -5.27 -8.76 -2.77
N CYS A 34 -5.68 -7.86 -1.89
CA CYS A 34 -4.78 -7.15 -0.99
C CYS A 34 -5.49 -6.85 0.31
N ASN A 35 -4.70 -6.70 1.36
CA ASN A 35 -5.13 -6.08 2.60
C ASN A 35 -4.74 -4.60 2.52
N LEU A 36 -5.70 -3.70 2.72
CA LEU A 36 -5.47 -2.27 2.79
C LEU A 36 -5.64 -1.83 4.24
N LEU A 37 -4.60 -1.20 4.79
CA LEU A 37 -4.54 -0.78 6.18
C LEU A 37 -4.23 0.71 6.23
N ASP A 38 -5.13 1.49 6.83
CA ASP A 38 -4.88 2.91 7.07
C ASP A 38 -3.99 3.10 8.28
N GLY A 39 -3.10 4.08 8.19
CA GLY A 39 -2.25 4.43 9.32
C GLY A 39 -1.47 5.71 9.09
N ARG A 40 -0.39 5.84 9.86
CA ARG A 40 0.41 7.06 9.90
C ARG A 40 1.90 6.76 9.92
N ILE A 41 2.71 7.62 9.31
CA ILE A 41 4.16 7.61 9.45
C ILE A 41 4.53 8.10 10.85
N ASP A 42 5.29 7.29 11.57
CA ASP A 42 5.91 7.65 12.84
C ASP A 42 7.34 8.18 12.62
N GLU A 43 8.10 7.54 11.74
CA GLU A 43 9.48 7.91 11.40
C GLU A 43 9.81 7.53 9.95
N GLU A 44 10.44 8.44 9.20
CA GLU A 44 10.95 8.18 7.84
C GLU A 44 12.47 8.36 7.83
N SER A 45 13.20 7.36 7.29
CA SER A 45 14.64 7.50 7.14
C SER A 45 14.98 8.57 6.11
N PRO A 46 15.91 9.51 6.42
CA PRO A 46 16.35 10.50 5.46
C PRO A 46 17.19 9.90 4.33
N THR A 47 17.86 8.78 4.56
CA THR A 47 18.83 8.19 3.60
C THR A 47 18.34 6.92 2.93
N ASP A 48 17.40 6.20 3.53
CA ASP A 48 16.96 4.88 3.07
C ASP A 48 15.45 4.90 2.82
N ALA A 49 14.93 3.97 2.01
CA ALA A 49 13.50 3.81 1.74
C ALA A 49 12.68 3.29 2.95
N LYS A 50 13.31 3.11 4.11
CA LYS A 50 12.68 2.50 5.29
C LYS A 50 11.82 3.51 6.04
N THR A 51 10.58 3.10 6.30
CA THR A 51 9.59 3.90 7.00
C THR A 51 8.98 3.07 8.14
N GLN A 52 8.86 3.68 9.32
CA GLN A 52 8.08 3.12 10.42
C GLN A 52 6.68 3.72 10.40
N LEU A 53 5.69 2.83 10.47
CA LEU A 53 4.28 3.14 10.36
C LEU A 53 3.55 2.71 11.63
N ALA A 54 2.60 3.53 12.08
CA ALA A 54 1.60 3.16 13.08
C ALA A 54 0.29 2.76 12.38
N ILE A 55 -0.13 1.51 12.57
CA ILE A 55 -1.42 0.97 12.12
C ILE A 55 -2.23 0.59 13.37
N GLY A 56 -3.10 1.49 13.84
CA GLY A 56 -3.69 1.35 15.18
C GLY A 56 -2.59 1.30 16.26
N ASP A 57 -2.59 0.25 17.07
CA ASP A 57 -1.56 0.01 18.09
C ASP A 57 -0.32 -0.74 17.57
N LEU A 58 -0.30 -1.13 16.30
CA LEU A 58 0.80 -1.88 15.70
C LEU A 58 1.85 -0.94 15.10
N ARG A 59 3.14 -1.24 15.32
CA ARG A 59 4.24 -0.65 14.57
C ARG A 59 4.69 -1.58 13.46
N VAL A 60 4.70 -1.08 12.24
CA VAL A 60 5.08 -1.82 11.03
C VAL A 60 6.27 -1.14 10.38
N HIS A 61 7.22 -1.95 9.93
CA HIS A 61 8.33 -1.48 9.10
C HIS A 61 8.03 -1.83 7.65
N ALA A 62 8.10 -0.83 6.77
CA ALA A 62 7.91 -1.01 5.34
C ALA A 62 8.96 -0.22 4.57
N GLU A 63 9.25 -0.67 3.35
CA GLU A 63 10.01 0.11 2.39
C GLU A 63 9.03 0.86 1.49
N SER A 64 9.27 2.15 1.31
CA SER A 64 8.50 3.00 0.40
C SER A 64 9.43 3.55 -0.67
N ALA A 65 9.12 3.25 -1.93
CA ALA A 65 9.83 3.82 -3.08
C ALA A 65 9.52 5.31 -3.30
N VAL A 66 8.56 5.87 -2.55
CA VAL A 66 8.05 7.23 -2.69
C VAL A 66 8.16 7.97 -1.37
N ARG A 67 8.68 9.19 -1.42
CA ARG A 67 8.62 10.08 -0.26
C ARG A 67 7.18 10.53 -0.02
N HIS A 68 6.80 10.56 1.25
CA HIS A 68 5.46 10.94 1.65
C HIS A 68 5.39 12.43 1.92
N THR A 69 4.33 13.09 1.44
CA THR A 69 4.11 14.54 1.64
C THR A 69 3.29 14.87 2.87
N GLY A 70 2.85 13.85 3.61
CA GLY A 70 2.06 13.95 4.82
C GLY A 70 2.13 12.67 5.65
N PRO A 71 1.63 12.69 6.88
CA PRO A 71 1.79 11.58 7.80
C PRO A 71 0.80 10.45 7.52
N GLU A 72 -0.38 10.73 6.93
CA GLU A 72 -1.39 9.71 6.63
C GLU A 72 -0.98 8.85 5.44
N ILE A 73 -1.12 7.54 5.57
CA ILE A 73 -0.75 6.55 4.56
C ILE A 73 -1.75 5.40 4.51
N SER A 74 -1.82 4.74 3.35
CA SER A 74 -2.46 3.43 3.21
C SER A 74 -1.38 2.40 2.91
N LEU A 75 -1.21 1.43 3.81
CA LEU A 75 -0.32 0.29 3.63
C LEU A 75 -1.07 -0.81 2.86
N VAL A 76 -0.50 -1.21 1.72
CA VAL A 76 -0.98 -2.34 0.93
C VAL A 76 -0.13 -3.56 1.27
N ILE A 77 -0.76 -4.69 1.62
CA ILE A 77 -0.08 -5.96 1.84
C ILE A 77 -0.72 -7.03 0.96
N ARG A 78 0.05 -7.68 0.08
CA ARG A 78 -0.45 -8.83 -0.68
C ARG A 78 -0.48 -10.06 0.22
N PRO A 79 -1.48 -10.95 0.10
CA PRO A 79 -1.54 -12.16 0.91
C PRO A 79 -0.30 -13.06 0.78
N GLU A 80 0.32 -13.11 -0.40
CA GLU A 80 1.53 -13.90 -0.67
C GLU A 80 2.81 -13.31 -0.02
N ASP A 81 2.80 -12.04 0.38
CA ASP A 81 3.90 -11.43 1.15
C ASP A 81 3.81 -11.80 2.64
N CYS A 82 2.71 -12.42 3.06
CA CYS A 82 2.46 -12.80 4.45
C CYS A 82 2.82 -14.26 4.71
N LEU A 83 3.59 -14.49 5.78
CA LEU A 83 3.84 -15.83 6.31
C LEU A 83 3.05 -16.02 7.60
N LEU A 84 2.41 -17.19 7.76
CA LEU A 84 1.69 -17.57 8.95
C LEU A 84 2.39 -18.75 9.64
N TYR A 85 2.65 -18.61 10.94
CA TYR A 85 3.23 -19.65 11.77
C TYR A 85 2.34 -19.91 12.99
N PRO A 86 2.26 -21.15 13.49
CA PRO A 86 1.66 -21.41 14.79
C PRO A 86 2.38 -20.62 15.88
N ARG A 87 1.62 -20.11 16.86
CA ARG A 87 2.20 -19.45 18.02
C ARG A 87 2.89 -20.48 18.92
N THR A 88 4.22 -20.48 18.92
CA THR A 88 5.00 -21.25 19.90
C THR A 88 4.80 -20.62 21.28
N THR A 89 4.51 -21.47 22.28
CA THR A 89 4.30 -21.07 23.67
C THR A 89 5.60 -21.23 24.45
#